data_AF-A0A7X3VH41-F1
#
_entry.id   AF-A0A7X3VH41-F1
#
_cell.length_a   1.000
_cell.length_b   1.000
_cell.length_c   1.000
_cell.angle_alpha   90.00
_cell.angle_beta   90.00
_cell.angle_gamma   90.00
#
_symmetry.space_group_name_H-M   'P 1'
#
loop_
_entity.id
_entity.type
_entity.pdbx_description
1 polymer ?
#
loop_
_entity_poly.entity_id
_entity_poly.type
_entity_poly.pdbx_seq_one_letter_code
_entity_poly.pdbx_strand_id
1 'polypeptide(L)'
;MKARLGITPDGFRTPGGFAHGLSGRPDVQRLLLDLGFRWVSGKYPRHAMAEIGVEPGPSIYDAIVAAQAEAQPFVYPTGLVEIPMSPISDVWAFRNERWKLDWFLEAIRRAVTWAIENRAVFDFLSHPSCLYAMDPEFRAIELICELVRKSGDRAALVDLNQIARRVRAQSA
;
A
#
# COMPACT_ATOMS: atom_id res chain seq x y z
N MET A 1 -18.93 -9.34 -6.47
CA MET A 1 -19.14 -9.39 -5.00
C MET A 1 -20.63 -9.40 -4.66
N LYS A 2 -21.44 -8.43 -5.12
CA LYS A 2 -22.88 -8.36 -4.81
C LYS A 2 -23.68 -9.65 -5.04
N ALA A 3 -23.59 -10.26 -6.23
CA ALA A 3 -24.36 -11.46 -6.55
C ALA A 3 -23.96 -12.72 -5.77
N ARG A 4 -22.68 -12.84 -5.37
CA ARG A 4 -22.14 -14.05 -4.72
C ARG A 4 -22.01 -13.92 -3.20
N LEU A 5 -21.74 -12.72 -2.70
CA LEU A 5 -21.42 -12.42 -1.30
C LEU A 5 -22.38 -11.40 -0.68
N GLY A 6 -23.30 -10.81 -1.44
CA GLY A 6 -24.18 -9.74 -0.95
C GLY A 6 -23.49 -8.40 -0.68
N ILE A 7 -22.19 -8.29 -0.98
CA ILE A 7 -21.37 -7.10 -0.66
C ILE A 7 -21.27 -6.16 -1.86
N THR A 8 -21.56 -4.88 -1.65
CA THR A 8 -21.23 -3.80 -2.58
C THR A 8 -19.85 -3.25 -2.23
N PRO A 9 -18.83 -3.40 -3.10
CA PRO A 9 -17.49 -2.90 -2.82
C PRO A 9 -17.47 -1.37 -2.83
N ASP A 10 -16.79 -0.78 -1.85
CA ASP A 10 -16.69 0.68 -1.71
C ASP A 10 -15.52 1.31 -2.52
N GLY A 11 -14.57 0.49 -2.94
CA GLY A 11 -13.43 0.92 -3.73
C GLY A 11 -12.89 -0.15 -4.66
N PHE A 12 -11.91 0.26 -5.47
CA PHE A 12 -11.34 -0.53 -6.55
C PHE A 12 -9.82 -0.56 -6.44
N ARG A 13 -9.19 -1.73 -6.61
CA ARG A 13 -7.73 -1.84 -6.70
C ARG A 13 -7.32 -2.33 -8.08
N THR A 14 -6.40 -1.63 -8.74
CA THR A 14 -5.93 -2.02 -10.08
C THR A 14 -4.98 -3.21 -9.97
N PRO A 15 -4.96 -4.13 -10.96
CA PRO A 15 -3.90 -5.12 -11.07
C PRO A 15 -2.53 -4.46 -11.25
N GLY A 16 -1.51 -4.89 -10.50
CA GLY A 16 -0.11 -4.49 -10.65
C GLY A 16 0.26 -3.06 -10.21
N GLY A 17 -0.69 -2.13 -10.24
CA GLY A 17 -0.44 -0.72 -9.93
C GLY A 17 0.26 0.03 -11.08
N PHE A 18 0.03 1.34 -11.15
CA PHE A 18 0.59 2.21 -12.17
C PHE A 18 1.44 3.30 -11.52
N ALA A 19 2.57 3.67 -12.14
CA ALA A 19 3.47 4.69 -11.59
C ALA A 19 2.79 6.04 -11.30
N HIS A 20 1.77 6.39 -12.10
CA HIS A 20 1.04 7.65 -11.99
C HIS A 20 -0.43 7.47 -11.58
N GLY A 21 -0.82 6.26 -11.16
CA GLY A 21 -2.23 5.92 -10.91
C GLY A 21 -3.09 6.21 -12.14
N LEU A 22 -4.19 6.94 -11.93
CA LEU A 22 -5.12 7.39 -12.97
C LEU A 22 -4.89 8.85 -13.37
N SER A 23 -3.73 9.44 -13.07
CA SER A 23 -3.39 10.80 -13.49
C SER A 23 -3.43 10.90 -15.01
N GLY A 24 -4.05 11.96 -15.53
CA GLY A 24 -4.28 12.13 -16.97
C GLY A 24 -5.40 11.24 -17.56
N ARG A 25 -6.12 10.48 -16.72
CA ARG A 25 -7.25 9.62 -17.13
C ARG A 25 -8.57 10.00 -16.44
N PRO A 26 -9.07 11.25 -16.61
CA PRO A 26 -10.34 11.67 -16.01
C PRO A 26 -11.53 10.84 -16.50
N ASP A 27 -11.43 10.26 -17.70
CA ASP A 27 -12.39 9.32 -18.27
C ASP A 27 -12.53 8.05 -17.41
N VAL A 28 -11.41 7.45 -17.00
CA VAL A 28 -11.41 6.25 -16.13
C VAL A 28 -11.83 6.62 -14.71
N GLN A 29 -11.40 7.79 -14.21
CA GLN A 29 -11.82 8.27 -12.90
C GLN A 29 -13.34 8.44 -12.84
N ARG A 30 -13.95 9.05 -13.88
CA ARG A 30 -15.40 9.23 -13.98
C ARG A 30 -16.11 7.88 -14.11
N LEU A 31 -15.61 6.97 -14.93
CA LEU A 31 -16.15 5.61 -15.03
C LEU A 31 -16.23 4.92 -13.67
N LEU A 32 -15.18 5.00 -12.85
CA LEU A 32 -15.18 4.39 -11.51
C LEU A 32 -16.22 5.05 -10.58
N LEU A 33 -16.35 6.38 -10.63
CA LEU A 33 -17.36 7.12 -9.87
C LEU A 33 -18.78 6.74 -10.30
N ASP A 34 -19.04 6.64 -11.60
CA ASP A 34 -20.35 6.28 -12.16
C ASP A 34 -20.74 4.84 -11.81
N LEU A 35 -19.75 3.95 -11.64
CA LEU A 35 -19.94 2.59 -11.12
C LEU A 35 -20.15 2.55 -9.59
N GLY A 36 -20.07 3.69 -8.91
CA GLY A 36 -20.31 3.84 -7.47
C GLY A 36 -19.10 3.69 -6.57
N PHE A 37 -17.89 3.54 -7.13
CA PHE A 37 -16.66 3.49 -6.32
C PHE A 37 -16.30 4.87 -5.80
N ARG A 38 -15.92 4.95 -4.52
CA ARG A 38 -15.56 6.23 -3.87
C ARG A 38 -14.06 6.47 -3.81
N TRP A 39 -13.29 5.40 -3.92
CA TRP A 39 -11.83 5.46 -3.94
C TRP A 39 -11.25 4.38 -4.84
N VAL A 40 -10.05 4.62 -5.31
CA VAL A 40 -9.22 3.69 -6.09
C VAL A 40 -7.87 3.53 -5.40
N SER A 41 -7.30 2.33 -5.48
CA SER A 41 -5.92 2.04 -5.15
C SER A 41 -5.23 1.55 -6.41
N GLY A 42 -4.67 2.49 -7.15
CA GLY A 42 -4.12 2.30 -8.48
C GLY A 42 -2.71 2.83 -8.66
N LYS A 43 -2.26 3.78 -7.83
CA LYS A 43 -0.89 4.29 -7.86
C LYS A 43 0.06 3.35 -7.11
N TYR A 44 1.17 2.95 -7.72
CA TYR A 44 2.30 2.29 -7.05
C TYR A 44 3.58 3.10 -7.34
N PRO A 45 4.10 3.88 -6.36
CA PRO A 45 5.32 4.66 -6.54
C PRO A 45 6.52 3.79 -6.92
N ARG A 46 7.40 4.35 -7.75
CA ARG A 46 8.64 3.67 -8.12
C ARG A 46 9.61 3.70 -6.94
N HIS A 47 10.38 2.63 -6.79
CA HIS A 47 11.50 2.55 -5.87
C HIS A 47 12.68 1.85 -6.57
N ALA A 48 13.87 1.97 -6.00
CA ALA A 48 15.04 1.24 -6.48
C ALA A 48 14.84 -0.28 -6.31
N MET A 49 15.40 -1.05 -7.24
CA MET A 49 15.40 -2.51 -7.19
C MET A 49 16.77 -3.01 -6.74
N ALA A 50 16.80 -4.07 -5.93
CA ALA A 50 18.04 -4.79 -5.65
C ALA A 50 18.43 -5.70 -6.83
N GLU A 51 19.66 -6.21 -6.81
CA GLU A 51 20.03 -7.33 -7.67
C GLU A 51 19.29 -8.59 -7.21
N ILE A 52 18.82 -9.39 -8.18
CA ILE A 52 17.99 -10.57 -7.91
C ILE A 52 18.75 -11.57 -7.03
N GLY A 53 18.17 -11.93 -5.89
CA GLY A 53 18.73 -12.89 -4.94
C GLY A 53 19.85 -12.33 -4.05
N VAL A 54 20.15 -11.03 -4.16
CA VAL A 54 21.17 -10.34 -3.36
C VAL A 54 20.49 -9.57 -2.23
N GLU A 55 21.13 -9.52 -1.07
CA GLU A 55 20.63 -8.75 0.07
C GLU A 55 20.54 -7.26 -0.28
N PRO A 56 19.40 -6.60 -0.03
CA PRO A 56 19.26 -5.19 -0.31
C PRO A 56 20.25 -4.37 0.52
N GLY A 57 21.04 -3.54 -0.16
CA GLY A 57 21.90 -2.58 0.52
C GLY A 57 21.11 -1.43 1.15
N PRO A 58 21.75 -0.60 2.00
CA PRO A 58 21.11 0.54 2.65
C PRO A 58 20.38 1.48 1.68
N SER A 59 20.97 1.74 0.51
CA SER A 59 20.37 2.62 -0.52
C SER A 59 19.04 2.09 -1.07
N ILE A 60 18.84 0.77 -1.12
CA ILE A 60 17.58 0.17 -1.57
C ILE A 60 16.50 0.36 -0.50
N TYR A 61 16.83 0.08 0.77
CA TYR A 61 15.90 0.32 1.87
C TYR A 61 15.52 1.80 1.98
N ASP A 62 16.49 2.71 1.87
CA ASP A 62 16.25 4.15 1.94
C ASP A 62 15.36 4.62 0.78
N ALA A 63 15.54 4.07 -0.43
CA ALA A 63 14.67 4.36 -1.58
C ALA A 63 13.23 3.86 -1.37
N ILE A 64 13.05 2.69 -0.75
CA ILE A 64 11.71 2.16 -0.42
C ILE A 64 11.02 3.03 0.62
N VAL A 65 11.76 3.50 1.63
CA VAL A 65 11.23 4.43 2.65
C VAL A 65 10.88 5.77 2.03
N ALA A 66 11.76 6.34 1.19
CA ALA A 66 11.50 7.60 0.50
C ALA A 66 10.23 7.55 -0.36
N ALA A 67 9.98 6.42 -1.04
CA ALA A 67 8.79 6.22 -1.85
C ALA A 67 7.47 6.21 -1.05
N GLN A 68 7.51 6.05 0.29
CA GLN A 68 6.30 6.18 1.12
C GLN A 68 5.70 7.57 1.06
N ALA A 69 6.52 8.62 0.93
CA ALA A 69 6.02 9.99 0.81
C ALA A 69 5.17 10.18 -0.47
N GLU A 70 5.50 9.47 -1.54
CA GLU A 70 4.71 9.46 -2.78
C GLU A 70 3.50 8.52 -2.72
N ALA A 71 3.48 7.62 -1.73
CA ALA A 71 2.41 6.65 -1.49
C ALA A 71 1.27 7.22 -0.61
N GLN A 72 1.16 8.54 -0.48
CA GLN A 72 0.14 9.15 0.37
C GLN A 72 -1.18 9.41 -0.37
N PRO A 73 -2.34 9.18 0.27
CA PRO A 73 -3.64 9.38 -0.35
C PRO A 73 -3.90 10.83 -0.79
N PHE A 74 -4.65 11.00 -1.88
CA PHE A 74 -5.05 12.31 -2.39
C PHE A 74 -6.38 12.24 -3.15
N VAL A 75 -6.94 13.39 -3.50
CA VAL A 75 -8.19 13.49 -4.27
C VAL A 75 -7.87 13.96 -5.69
N TYR A 76 -8.30 13.21 -6.70
CA TYR A 76 -8.24 13.66 -8.09
C TYR A 76 -9.18 14.86 -8.31
N PRO A 77 -8.96 15.71 -9.33
CA PRO A 77 -9.87 16.80 -9.66
C PRO A 77 -11.33 16.38 -9.91
N THR A 78 -11.56 15.11 -10.29
CA THR A 78 -12.90 14.53 -10.48
C THR A 78 -13.62 14.20 -9.17
N GLY A 79 -12.93 14.27 -8.03
CA GLY A 79 -13.43 13.91 -6.70
C GLY A 79 -13.18 12.44 -6.30
N LEU A 80 -12.64 11.61 -7.21
CA LEU A 80 -12.23 10.25 -6.88
C LEU A 80 -11.00 10.29 -5.96
N VAL A 81 -11.01 9.53 -4.86
CA VAL A 81 -9.85 9.43 -3.96
C VAL A 81 -8.89 8.37 -4.49
N GLU A 82 -7.61 8.70 -4.59
CA GLU A 82 -6.52 7.74 -4.76
C GLU A 82 -5.95 7.36 -3.39
N ILE A 83 -5.83 6.06 -3.13
CA ILE A 83 -5.06 5.50 -2.02
C ILE A 83 -3.91 4.71 -2.63
N PRO A 84 -2.74 5.34 -2.81
CA PRO A 84 -1.59 4.65 -3.37
C PRO A 84 -1.18 3.44 -2.54
N MET A 85 -0.58 2.50 -3.24
CA MET A 85 0.01 1.28 -2.70
C MET A 85 1.39 1.61 -2.10
N SER A 86 1.67 1.20 -0.86
CA SER A 86 2.97 1.37 -0.23
C SER A 86 4.01 0.36 -0.75
N PRO A 87 5.13 0.80 -1.34
CA PRO A 87 6.22 -0.13 -1.65
C PRO A 87 6.93 -0.60 -0.37
N ILE A 88 7.64 -1.73 -0.35
CA ILE A 88 7.69 -2.77 -1.37
C ILE A 88 6.60 -3.82 -1.13
N SER A 89 5.98 -4.34 -2.20
CA SER A 89 5.04 -5.47 -2.08
C SER A 89 5.76 -6.82 -1.96
N ASP A 90 5.07 -7.82 -1.42
CA ASP A 90 5.57 -9.20 -1.35
C ASP A 90 5.90 -9.82 -2.71
N VAL A 91 5.17 -9.47 -3.78
CA VAL A 91 5.46 -9.93 -5.15
C VAL A 91 6.78 -9.33 -5.64
N TRP A 92 7.01 -8.04 -5.42
CA TRP A 92 8.27 -7.40 -5.79
C TRP A 92 9.45 -7.99 -5.01
N ALA A 93 9.33 -8.09 -3.68
CA ALA A 93 10.39 -8.63 -2.84
C ALA A 93 10.67 -10.12 -3.16
N PHE A 94 9.65 -10.99 -3.12
CA PHE A 94 9.87 -12.43 -3.18
C PHE A 94 9.87 -12.99 -4.59
N ARG A 95 8.94 -12.57 -5.46
CA ARG A 95 8.81 -13.16 -6.80
C ARG A 95 9.79 -12.54 -7.79
N ASN A 96 9.94 -11.22 -7.76
CA ASN A 96 10.78 -10.52 -8.73
C ASN A 96 12.24 -10.48 -8.28
N GLU A 97 12.50 -10.08 -7.03
CA GLU A 97 13.87 -9.90 -6.52
C GLU A 97 14.39 -11.07 -5.68
N ARG A 98 13.57 -12.09 -5.39
CA ARG A 98 13.95 -13.31 -4.65
C ARG A 98 14.55 -13.03 -3.27
N TRP A 99 14.01 -12.04 -2.57
CA TRP A 99 14.46 -11.70 -1.23
C TRP A 99 14.19 -12.83 -0.23
N LYS A 100 15.02 -12.89 0.81
CA LYS A 100 14.74 -13.69 2.01
C LYS A 100 13.70 -12.97 2.89
N LEU A 101 12.99 -13.74 3.71
CA LEU A 101 11.98 -13.20 4.63
C LEU A 101 12.54 -12.08 5.52
N ASP A 102 13.73 -12.28 6.12
CA ASP A 102 14.29 -11.28 7.03
C ASP A 102 14.60 -9.94 6.35
N TRP A 103 14.96 -9.95 5.06
CA TRP A 103 15.17 -8.71 4.27
C TRP A 103 13.84 -7.99 4.01
N PHE A 104 12.78 -8.75 3.72
CA PHE A 104 11.43 -8.20 3.59
C PHE A 104 10.94 -7.61 4.92
N LEU A 105 11.12 -8.33 6.04
CA LEU A 105 10.76 -7.84 7.36
C LEU A 105 11.48 -6.55 7.74
N GLU A 106 12.74 -6.39 7.34
CA GLU A 106 13.48 -5.15 7.54
C GLU A 106 12.90 -4.00 6.72
N ALA A 107 12.55 -4.21 5.45
CA ALA A 107 11.87 -3.20 4.65
C ALA A 107 10.52 -2.78 5.25
N ILE A 108 9.71 -3.76 5.71
CA ILE A 108 8.43 -3.49 6.37
C ILE A 108 8.65 -2.71 7.68
N ARG A 109 9.61 -3.11 8.52
CA ARG A 109 9.94 -2.42 9.76
C ARG A 109 10.25 -0.94 9.50
N ARG A 110 11.10 -0.66 8.51
CA ARG A 110 11.51 0.71 8.16
C ARG A 110 10.35 1.54 7.62
N ALA A 111 9.59 1.00 6.67
CA ALA A 111 8.47 1.72 6.05
C ALA A 111 7.35 2.02 7.05
N VAL A 112 7.00 1.06 7.91
CA VAL A 112 5.98 1.24 8.95
C VAL A 112 6.46 2.22 10.02
N THR A 113 7.71 2.11 10.47
CA THR A 113 8.29 3.07 11.44
C THR A 113 8.25 4.49 10.88
N TRP A 114 8.67 4.69 9.64
CA TRP A 114 8.57 5.99 8.97
C TRP A 114 7.13 6.50 8.91
N ALA A 115 6.18 5.63 8.56
CA ALA A 115 4.77 6.03 8.46
C ALA A 115 4.21 6.47 9.81
N ILE A 116 4.56 5.78 10.89
CA ILE A 116 4.18 6.14 12.27
C ILE A 116 4.78 7.50 12.65
N GLU A 117 6.07 7.70 12.41
CA GLU A 117 6.77 8.94 12.75
C GLU A 117 6.21 10.15 12.01
N ASN A 118 5.78 9.95 10.76
CA ASN A 118 5.26 11.01 9.90
C ASN A 118 3.74 11.13 9.91
N ARG A 119 3.02 10.35 10.75
CA ARG A 119 1.55 10.28 10.78
C ARG A 119 0.95 10.02 9.39
N ALA A 120 1.63 9.19 8.62
CA ALA A 120 1.34 8.86 7.24
C ALA A 120 0.56 7.53 7.13
N VAL A 121 0.14 7.20 5.91
CA VAL A 121 -0.50 5.92 5.58
C VAL A 121 0.54 4.93 5.09
N PHE A 122 0.42 3.69 5.57
CA PHE A 122 1.11 2.51 5.04
C PHE A 122 0.09 1.44 4.65
N ASP A 123 -0.03 1.13 3.37
CA ASP A 123 -0.91 0.08 2.83
C ASP A 123 -0.09 -1.20 2.62
N PHE A 124 -0.24 -2.18 3.51
CA PHE A 124 0.54 -3.42 3.42
C PHE A 124 0.06 -4.31 2.25
N LEU A 125 0.82 -4.28 1.15
CA LEU A 125 0.52 -5.08 -0.05
C LEU A 125 1.06 -6.49 0.07
N SER A 126 0.12 -7.42 0.26
CA SER A 126 0.40 -8.85 0.31
C SER A 126 -0.63 -9.66 -0.46
N HIS A 127 -0.19 -10.83 -0.90
CA HIS A 127 -0.98 -11.81 -1.62
C HIS A 127 -0.88 -13.14 -0.87
N PRO A 128 -2.02 -13.79 -0.53
CA PRO A 128 -1.98 -15.08 0.17
C PRO A 128 -1.09 -16.12 -0.53
N SER A 129 -1.09 -16.16 -1.86
CA SER A 129 -0.26 -17.08 -2.65
C SER A 129 1.24 -16.79 -2.65
N CYS A 130 1.67 -15.62 -2.19
CA CYS A 130 3.07 -15.21 -2.15
C CYS A 130 3.54 -15.11 -0.70
N LEU A 131 2.87 -14.29 0.12
CA LEU A 131 3.20 -14.10 1.52
C LEU A 131 3.19 -15.42 2.31
N TYR A 132 2.12 -16.22 2.24
CA TYR A 132 2.05 -17.46 3.04
C TYR A 132 3.14 -18.48 2.67
N ALA A 133 3.55 -18.51 1.40
CA ALA A 133 4.62 -19.40 0.95
C ALA A 133 6.00 -18.99 1.52
N MET A 134 6.21 -17.70 1.76
CA MET A 134 7.49 -17.13 2.19
C MET A 134 7.54 -16.82 3.69
N ASP A 135 6.38 -16.59 4.30
CA ASP A 135 6.14 -16.22 5.69
C ASP A 135 4.94 -17.00 6.27
N PRO A 136 5.07 -18.34 6.41
CA PRO A 136 3.96 -19.19 6.87
C PRO A 136 3.54 -18.92 8.32
N GLU A 137 4.41 -18.27 9.09
CA GLU A 137 4.19 -17.91 10.50
C GLU A 137 3.64 -16.48 10.65
N PHE A 138 3.37 -15.77 9.56
CA PHE A 138 2.82 -14.40 9.55
C PHE A 138 3.69 -13.37 10.30
N ARG A 139 5.01 -13.55 10.32
CA ARG A 139 5.98 -12.67 11.00
C ARG A 139 5.85 -11.21 10.54
N ALA A 140 5.52 -10.95 9.28
CA ALA A 140 5.30 -9.60 8.76
C ALA A 140 4.05 -8.95 9.36
N ILE A 141 2.96 -9.70 9.53
CA ILE A 141 1.71 -9.21 10.12
C ILE A 141 1.92 -8.96 11.62
N GLU A 142 2.56 -9.89 12.32
CA GLU A 142 2.89 -9.73 13.75
C GLU A 142 3.76 -8.50 13.99
N LEU A 143 4.78 -8.29 13.16
CA LEU A 143 5.64 -7.11 13.20
C LEU A 143 4.84 -5.81 13.07
N ILE A 144 3.95 -5.71 12.09
CA ILE A 144 3.13 -4.51 11.88
C ILE A 144 2.23 -4.25 13.09
N CYS A 145 1.53 -5.28 13.58
CA CYS A 145 0.67 -5.20 14.76
C CYS A 145 1.47 -4.76 15.99
N GLU A 146 2.68 -5.29 16.18
CA GLU A 146 3.55 -4.93 17.29
C GLU A 146 4.01 -3.47 17.23
N LEU A 147 4.43 -2.99 16.05
CA LEU A 147 4.86 -1.60 15.84
C LEU A 147 3.72 -0.62 16.10
N VAL A 148 2.50 -0.92 15.63
CA VAL A 148 1.32 -0.09 15.89
C VAL A 148 1.00 -0.09 17.39
N ARG A 149 0.94 -1.26 18.04
CA ARG A 149 0.68 -1.38 19.48
C ARG A 149 1.69 -0.61 20.33
N LYS A 150 2.98 -0.73 20.01
CA LYS A 150 4.07 -0.02 20.71
C LYS A 150 4.00 1.49 20.51
N SER A 151 3.32 1.96 19.47
CA SER A 151 3.23 3.38 19.13
C SER A 151 2.09 4.11 19.86
N GLY A 152 1.31 3.40 20.67
CA GLY A 152 0.22 3.99 21.45
C GLY A 152 -0.86 4.60 20.56
N ASP A 153 -1.16 5.87 20.78
CA ASP A 153 -2.17 6.63 20.02
C ASP A 153 -1.64 7.22 18.71
N ARG A 154 -0.35 7.05 18.40
CA ARG A 154 0.28 7.63 17.20
C ARG A 154 -0.09 6.90 15.91
N ALA A 155 -0.60 5.68 15.99
CA ALA A 155 -0.95 4.85 14.84
C ALA A 155 -2.13 3.93 15.14
N ALA A 156 -2.85 3.54 14.09
CA ALA A 156 -3.98 2.60 14.18
C ALA A 156 -4.04 1.73 12.93
N LEU A 157 -4.45 0.47 13.10
CA LEU A 157 -4.85 -0.39 12.00
C LEU A 157 -6.27 -0.02 11.57
N VAL A 158 -6.46 0.29 10.29
CA VAL A 158 -7.72 0.76 9.73
C VAL A 158 -7.97 0.13 8.36
N ASP A 159 -9.22 0.16 7.91
CA ASP A 159 -9.54 -0.19 6.53
C ASP A 159 -9.28 1.00 5.57
N LEU A 160 -9.23 0.69 4.27
CA LEU A 160 -9.06 1.70 3.22
C LEU A 160 -10.26 2.67 3.12
N ASN A 161 -11.44 2.24 3.57
CA ASN A 161 -12.62 3.09 3.62
C ASN A 161 -12.47 4.26 4.61
N GLN A 162 -11.87 3.99 5.77
CA GLN A 162 -11.59 4.99 6.78
C GLN A 162 -10.56 6.01 6.30
N ILE A 163 -9.53 5.55 5.57
CA ILE A 163 -8.56 6.43 4.91
C ILE A 163 -9.27 7.31 3.88
N ALA A 164 -10.07 6.73 2.97
CA ALA A 164 -10.81 7.48 1.96
C ALA A 164 -11.72 8.56 2.57
N ARG A 165 -12.45 8.22 3.64
CA ARG A 165 -13.31 9.17 4.36
C ARG A 165 -12.51 10.34 4.94
N ARG A 166 -11.38 10.06 5.59
CA ARG A 166 -10.52 11.09 6.21
C ARG A 166 -9.96 12.05 5.17
N VAL A 167 -9.46 11.52 4.05
CA VAL A 167 -8.89 12.33 2.96
C VAL A 167 -9.93 13.26 2.34
N ARG A 168 -11.15 12.75 2.10
CA ARG A 168 -12.25 13.58 1.61
C ARG A 168 -12.63 14.68 2.60
N ALA A 169 -12.69 14.38 3.89
CA ALA A 169 -13.03 15.36 4.92
C ALA A 169 -11.98 16.47 5.06
N GLN A 170 -10.71 16.20 4.71
CA GLN A 170 -9.63 17.19 4.73
C GLN A 170 -9.57 18.04 3.45
N SER A 171 -10.24 17.60 2.38
CA SER A 171 -10.24 18.26 1.07
C SER A 171 -11.52 19.05 0.79
N ALA A 172 -12.47 19.04 1.73
CA ALA A 172 -13.74 19.76 1.70
C ALA A 172 -13.63 21.04 2.53
#